data_AF-X6FN12-F1
#
_entry.id   AF-X6FN12-F1
#
_cell.length_a   1.000
_cell.length_b   1.000
_cell.length_c   1.000
_cell.angle_alpha   90.00
_cell.angle_beta   90.00
_cell.angle_gamma   90.00
#
_symmetry.space_group_name_H-M   'P 1'
#
loop_
_entity.id
_entity.type
_entity.pdbx_description
1 polymer ?
#
loop_
_entity_poly.entity_id
_entity_poly.type
_entity_poly.pdbx_seq_one_letter_code
_entity_poly.pdbx_strand_id
1 'polypeptide(L)' 'MRHAGEDVRAGNLLMGAGDRLSPQRLALLAGQGLDAVEALRKVRIGLISTGSELREPGEPLGHGQIYNSNRVMIRP' A
#
# COMPACT_ATOMS: atom_id res chain seq x y z
N MET A 1 19.61 -35.10 -2.97
CA MET A 1 20.64 -34.14 -3.39
C MET A 1 19.91 -32.88 -3.80
N ARG A 2 20.34 -31.69 -3.38
CA ARG A 2 19.82 -30.42 -3.92
C ARG A 2 20.80 -29.87 -4.95
N HIS A 3 20.33 -29.48 -6.12
CA HIS A 3 21.18 -29.01 -7.21
C HIS A 3 21.28 -27.48 -7.23
N ALA A 4 22.42 -26.96 -7.70
CA ALA A 4 22.56 -25.53 -7.91
C ALA A 4 21.49 -25.04 -8.91
N GLY A 5 20.73 -24.02 -8.51
CA GLY A 5 19.63 -23.48 -9.31
C GLY A 5 18.41 -24.40 -9.46
N GLU A 6 18.21 -25.34 -8.52
CA GLU A 6 17.01 -26.18 -8.46
C GLU A 6 15.73 -25.36 -8.24
N ASP A 7 15.79 -24.35 -7.36
CA ASP A 7 14.65 -23.47 -7.07
C ASP A 7 14.58 -22.27 -8.03
N VAL A 8 15.72 -21.62 -8.30
CA VAL A 8 15.83 -20.42 -9.15
C VAL A 8 17.15 -20.45 -9.92
N ARG A 9 17.09 -20.23 -11.24
CA ARG A 9 18.28 -20.13 -12.09
C ARG A 9 18.63 -18.68 -12.38
N ALA A 10 19.92 -18.43 -12.63
CA ALA A 10 20.37 -17.14 -13.12
C ALA A 10 19.64 -16.76 -14.42
N GLY A 11 19.18 -15.51 -14.50
CA GLY A 11 18.39 -15.00 -15.62
C GLY A 11 16.89 -15.26 -15.53
N ASN A 12 16.41 -16.03 -14.53
CA ASN A 12 14.97 -16.15 -14.30
C ASN A 12 14.38 -14.80 -13.87
N LEU A 13 13.22 -14.46 -14.45
CA LEU A 13 12.41 -13.36 -13.96
C LEU A 13 11.80 -13.74 -12.61
N LEU A 14 12.23 -13.06 -11.54
CA LEU A 14 11.71 -13.30 -10.19
C LEU A 14 10.39 -12.55 -9.94
N MET A 15 10.24 -11.37 -10.53
CA MET A 15 9.04 -10.54 -10.49
C MET A 15 8.90 -9.71 -11.75
N GLY A 16 7.66 -9.53 -12.21
CA GLY A 16 7.32 -8.59 -13.27
C GLY A 16 7.18 -7.15 -12.76
N ALA A 17 7.33 -6.19 -13.66
CA ALA A 17 7.03 -4.79 -13.34
C ALA A 17 5.54 -4.64 -12.97
N GLY A 18 5.28 -3.91 -11.88
CA GLY A 18 3.91 -3.76 -11.33
C GLY A 18 3.50 -4.83 -10.33
N ASP A 19 4.31 -5.87 -10.12
CA ASP A 19 4.06 -6.85 -9.07
C ASP A 19 4.07 -6.20 -7.68
N ARG A 20 3.07 -6.53 -6.88
CA ARG A 20 3.00 -6.05 -5.50
C ARG A 20 4.07 -6.73 -4.64
N LEU A 21 4.86 -5.93 -3.94
CA LEU A 21 5.83 -6.41 -2.95
C LEU A 21 5.10 -7.01 -1.73
N SER A 22 4.87 -8.33 -1.76
CA SER A 22 4.37 -9.11 -0.63
C SER A 22 5.53 -9.64 0.23
N PRO A 23 5.28 -10.07 1.49
CA PRO A 23 6.34 -10.64 2.34
C PRO A 23 7.09 -11.82 1.69
N GLN A 24 6.38 -12.71 0.99
CA GLN A 24 6.97 -13.85 0.30
C GLN A 24 7.90 -13.43 -0.84
N ARG A 25 7.51 -12.39 -1.58
CA ARG A 25 8.29 -11.84 -2.69
C ARG A 25 9.54 -11.12 -2.18
N LEU A 26 9.43 -10.38 -1.08
CA LEU A 26 10.59 -9.79 -0.43
C LEU A 26 11.56 -10.85 0.10
N ALA A 27 11.05 -11.93 0.70
CA ALA A 27 11.88 -13.05 1.15
C ALA A 27 12.60 -13.74 -0.02
N LEU A 28 11.92 -13.93 -1.15
CA LEU A 28 12.54 -14.46 -2.37
C LEU A 28 13.70 -13.58 -2.84
N LEU A 29 13.48 -12.27 -2.97
CA LEU A 29 14.51 -11.32 -3.40
C LEU A 29 15.70 -11.28 -2.43
N ALA A 30 15.43 -11.21 -1.13
CA ALA A 30 16.47 -11.22 -0.10
C ALA A 30 17.28 -12.51 -0.12
N GLY A 31 16.62 -13.66 -0.36
CA GLY A 31 17.28 -14.95 -0.55
C GLY A 31 18.18 -15.01 -1.79
N GLN A 32 18.00 -14.10 -2.76
CA GLN A 32 18.91 -13.93 -3.91
C GLN A 32 20.01 -12.89 -3.65
N GLY A 33 20.11 -12.35 -2.44
CA GLY A 33 21.13 -11.35 -2.06
C GLY A 33 20.81 -9.91 -2.45
N LEU A 34 19.56 -9.60 -2.79
CA LEU A 34 19.11 -8.24 -3.10
C LEU A 34 18.70 -7.52 -1.81
N ASP A 35 19.36 -6.41 -1.49
CA ASP A 35 19.11 -5.58 -0.31
C ASP A 35 18.18 -4.39 -0.58
N ALA A 36 18.06 -3.98 -1.85
CA ALA A 36 17.17 -2.93 -2.33
C ALA A 36 16.53 -3.30 -3.66
N VAL A 37 15.35 -2.72 -3.93
CA VAL A 37 14.65 -2.81 -5.21
C VAL A 37 14.06 -1.46 -5.59
N GLU A 38 14.00 -1.20 -6.90
CA GLU A 38 13.25 -0.07 -7.42
C GLU A 38 11.75 -0.33 -7.28
N ALA A 39 11.03 0.63 -6.72
CA ALA A 39 9.59 0.57 -6.57
C ALA A 39 8.94 1.86 -7.05
N LEU A 40 7.73 1.73 -7.58
CA LEU A 40 6.91 2.89 -7.87
C LEU A 40 6.58 3.62 -6.56
N ARG A 41 6.71 4.95 -6.58
CA ARG A 41 6.28 5.78 -5.46
C ARG A 41 4.79 5.53 -5.17
N LYS A 42 4.39 5.61 -3.91
CA LYS A 42 2.97 5.62 -3.55
C LYS A 42 2.26 6.78 -4.25
N VAL A 43 1.07 6.51 -4.77
CA VAL A 43 0.17 7.54 -5.30
C VAL A 43 -0.19 8.49 -4.17
N ARG A 44 -0.27 9.79 -4.48
CA ARG A 44 -0.67 10.84 -3.53
C ARG A 44 -2.07 11.29 -3.90
N ILE A 45 -3.01 11.16 -2.97
CA ILE A 45 -4.42 11.51 -3.19
C ILE A 45 -4.81 12.66 -2.25
N GLY A 46 -5.47 13.68 -2.77
CA GLY A 46 -6.09 14.75 -1.97
C GLY A 46 -7.53 14.38 -1.62
N LEU A 47 -7.91 14.49 -0.35
CA LEU A 47 -9.26 14.23 0.13
C LEU A 47 -9.88 15.51 0.70
N ILE A 48 -11.06 15.89 0.20
CA ILE A 48 -11.83 17.05 0.67
C ILE A 48 -13.27 16.60 0.92
N SER A 49 -13.80 16.93 2.10
CA SER A 49 -15.22 16.83 2.41
C SER A 49 -15.81 18.23 2.48
N THR A 50 -16.96 18.46 1.85
CA THR A 50 -17.66 19.75 1.86
C THR A 50 -19.12 19.54 2.24
N GLY A 51 -19.64 20.43 3.08
CA GLY A 51 -21.04 20.42 3.52
C GLY A 51 -21.17 21.24 4.80
N SER A 52 -22.10 22.18 4.85
CA SER A 52 -22.36 23.00 6.05
C SER A 52 -22.94 22.19 7.21
N GLU A 53 -23.48 21.02 6.89
CA GLU A 53 -23.98 20.01 7.81
C GLU A 53 -22.86 19.18 8.46
N LEU A 54 -21.64 19.18 7.90
CA LEU A 54 -20.56 18.33 8.37
C LEU A 54 -19.83 18.92 9.59
N ARG A 55 -19.56 18.07 10.57
CA ARG A 55 -18.71 18.34 11.74
C ARG A 55 -17.63 17.29 11.89
N GLU A 56 -16.48 17.67 12.42
CA GLU A 56 -15.41 16.70 12.67
C GLU A 56 -15.73 15.87 13.94
N PRO A 57 -15.36 14.57 13.98
CA PRO A 57 -15.53 13.77 15.19
C PRO A 57 -14.87 14.44 16.41
N GLY A 58 -15.65 14.64 17.48
CA GLY A 58 -15.21 15.34 18.69
C GLY A 58 -15.75 16.77 18.81
N GLU A 59 -16.29 17.34 17.74
CA GLU A 59 -17.05 18.61 17.80
C GLU A 59 -18.50 18.35 18.22
N PRO A 60 -19.16 19.26 18.96
CA PRO A 60 -20.59 19.11 19.25
C PRO A 60 -21.45 19.29 17.98
N LEU A 61 -22.50 18.48 17.84
CA LEU A 61 -23.47 18.62 16.74
C LEU A 61 -24.54 19.67 17.06
N GLY A 62 -24.80 20.54 16.09
CA GLY A 62 -26.02 21.36 16.06
C GLY A 62 -27.20 20.64 15.41
N HIS A 63 -28.36 21.31 15.37
CA HIS A 63 -29.55 20.78 14.70
C HIS A 63 -29.29 20.53 13.19
N GLY A 64 -29.60 19.33 12.71
CA GLY A 64 -29.41 18.93 11.31
C GLY A 64 -27.96 18.67 10.90
N GLN A 65 -27.00 18.73 11.82
CA GLN A 65 -25.59 18.45 11.55
C GLN A 65 -25.26 16.96 11.75
N ILE A 66 -24.27 16.48 11.02
CA ILE A 66 -23.77 15.10 11.04
C ILE A 66 -22.24 15.09 11.07
N TYR A 67 -21.66 13.99 11.54
CA TYR A 67 -20.19 13.84 11.55
C TYR A 67 -19.63 13.45 10.18
N ASN A 68 -18.45 13.97 9.86
CA ASN A 68 -17.68 13.64 8.67
C ASN A 68 -17.06 12.23 8.77
N SER A 69 -17.83 11.20 8.43
CA SER A 69 -17.38 9.81 8.43
C SER A 69 -16.45 9.47 7.25
N ASN A 70 -16.65 10.11 6.11
CA ASN A 70 -15.88 9.86 4.88
C ASN A 70 -14.39 10.13 5.06
N ARG A 71 -14.04 11.16 5.85
CA ARG A 71 -12.64 11.52 6.11
C ARG A 71 -11.87 10.46 6.90
N VAL A 72 -12.55 9.71 7.76
CA VAL A 72 -11.94 8.62 8.54
C VAL A 72 -11.94 7.32 7.74
N MET A 73 -13.00 7.07 6.97
CA MET A 73 -13.15 5.88 6.14
C MET A 73 -12.16 5.86 4.97
N ILE A 74 -11.96 6.99 4.30
CA ILE A 74 -11.09 7.10 3.14
C ILE A 74 -9.71 7.52 3.63
N ARG A 75 -8.75 6.58 3.56
CA ARG A 75 -7.36 6.84 3.87
C ARG A 75 -6.56 7.00 2.56
N PRO A 76 -6.19 8.24 2.18
CA PRO A 76 -5.43 8.51 0.95
C PRO A 76 -3.96 8.06 1.03
#